data_AF-V4XMU2-F1
#
_entry.id   AF-V4XMU2-F1
#
_cell.length_a   1.000
_cell.length_b   1.000
_cell.length_c   1.000
_cell.angle_alpha   90.00
_cell.angle_beta   90.00
_cell.angle_gamma   90.00
#
_symmetry.space_group_name_H-M   'P 1'
#
loop_
_entity.id
_entity.type
_entity.pdbx_description
1 polymer ?
#
loop_
_entity_poly.entity_id
_entity_poly.type
_entity_poly.pdbx_seq_one_letter_code
_entity_poly.pdbx_strand_id
1 'polypeptide(L)'
;EVEVASLPAGTGNSQPFVIDLAGEQMHYVMTMEPYGSDTRGLDEVWLIDAATGEYRFFGSDGETLTGPERAMGIVRSADSQTGWGDNFRVVEPVPVFLNDQLWWHSKVVPIDNTDISRSVFVSASTEEAVELGDTEAVREFVATGDAAASRRRRHRACTERSRRRLLHRDQRLGRVGYRAHPGRTGPRAIDQLRARRKRLSVGHHPSAAAAGTKALNRRPLP
;
A
#
# COMPACT_ATOMS: atom_id res chain seq x y z
N GLU A 1 -2.62 -10.25 -28.05
CA GLU A 1 -3.40 -9.04 -28.37
C GLU A 1 -3.65 -8.33 -27.06
N VAL A 2 -3.61 -7.00 -27.06
CA VAL A 2 -3.68 -6.18 -25.85
C VAL A 2 -4.75 -5.11 -26.02
N GLU A 3 -5.37 -4.70 -24.92
CA GLU A 3 -6.32 -3.59 -24.86
C GLU A 3 -5.96 -2.62 -23.74
N VAL A 4 -6.48 -1.39 -23.77
CA VAL A 4 -6.17 -0.40 -22.74
C VAL A 4 -6.76 -0.86 -21.40
N ALA A 5 -5.90 -0.95 -20.38
CA ALA A 5 -6.30 -1.47 -19.08
C ALA A 5 -7.42 -0.62 -18.45
N SER A 6 -8.40 -1.30 -17.88
CA SER A 6 -9.56 -0.64 -17.30
C SER A 6 -9.24 0.05 -15.98
N LEU A 7 -9.97 1.14 -15.70
CA LEU A 7 -10.01 1.78 -14.38
C LEU A 7 -11.43 1.68 -13.81
N PRO A 8 -11.59 1.59 -12.48
CA PRO A 8 -12.90 1.69 -11.86
C PRO A 8 -13.63 2.97 -12.31
N ALA A 9 -14.93 2.88 -12.53
CA ALA A 9 -15.76 4.03 -12.84
C ALA A 9 -15.67 5.10 -11.73
N GLY A 10 -15.75 6.39 -12.11
CA GLY A 10 -15.77 7.50 -11.15
C GLY A 10 -14.41 7.85 -10.52
N THR A 11 -13.31 7.31 -11.05
CA THR A 11 -11.93 7.61 -10.63
C THR A 11 -11.48 9.03 -10.95
N GLY A 12 -12.16 9.72 -11.87
CA GLY A 12 -11.94 11.14 -12.17
C GLY A 12 -10.68 11.44 -12.99
N ASN A 13 -9.86 10.42 -13.26
CA ASN A 13 -8.71 10.49 -14.16
C ASN A 13 -8.69 9.22 -15.03
N SER A 14 -8.33 9.35 -16.30
CA SER A 14 -8.34 8.27 -17.29
C SER A 14 -6.99 8.16 -17.97
N GLN A 15 -6.67 6.97 -18.47
CA GLN A 15 -5.46 6.78 -19.28
C GLN A 15 -5.57 7.56 -20.60
N PRO A 16 -4.45 8.08 -21.14
CA PRO A 16 -3.07 8.00 -20.64
C PRO A 16 -2.81 8.90 -19.41
N PHE A 17 -1.94 8.43 -18.51
CA PHE A 17 -1.42 9.27 -17.42
C PHE A 17 -0.23 10.09 -17.89
N VAL A 18 0.03 11.23 -17.24
CA VAL A 18 1.27 12.00 -17.46
C VAL A 18 2.20 11.77 -16.27
N ILE A 19 3.44 11.38 -16.55
CA ILE A 19 4.49 11.29 -15.54
C ILE A 19 5.67 12.20 -15.92
N ASP A 20 6.29 12.77 -14.89
CA ASP A 20 7.55 13.50 -15.00
C ASP A 20 8.65 12.60 -14.44
N LEU A 21 9.51 12.09 -15.32
CA LEU A 21 10.62 11.23 -14.97
C LEU A 21 11.82 12.11 -14.62
N ALA A 22 12.36 11.97 -13.41
CA ALA A 22 13.43 12.84 -12.94
C ALA A 22 14.66 12.81 -13.87
N GLY A 23 15.00 13.96 -14.44
CA GLY A 23 16.12 14.08 -15.39
C GLY A 23 15.77 13.71 -16.84
N GLU A 24 14.52 13.39 -17.12
CA GLU A 24 13.98 13.11 -18.45
C GLU A 24 12.84 14.10 -18.80
N GLN A 25 12.32 13.98 -20.01
CA GLN A 25 11.17 14.76 -20.49
C GLN A 25 9.85 14.19 -19.94
N MET A 26 8.76 14.97 -19.95
CA MET A 26 7.43 14.44 -19.63
C MET A 26 7.05 13.28 -20.56
N HIS A 27 6.41 12.25 -20.00
CA HIS A 27 5.93 11.09 -20.74
C HIS A 27 4.43 10.86 -20.53
N TYR A 28 3.74 10.40 -21.56
CA TYR A 28 2.47 9.74 -21.44
C TYR A 28 2.68 8.27 -21.09
N VAL A 29 1.86 7.75 -20.17
CA VAL A 29 1.87 6.34 -19.79
C VAL A 29 0.52 5.72 -20.09
N MET A 30 0.55 4.63 -20.84
CA MET A 30 -0.59 3.76 -21.07
C MET A 30 -0.27 2.37 -20.55
N THR A 31 -1.24 1.75 -19.91
CA THR A 31 -1.13 0.42 -19.36
C THR A 31 -2.14 -0.46 -20.08
N MET A 32 -1.71 -1.64 -20.47
CA MET A 32 -2.44 -2.53 -21.36
C MET A 32 -2.70 -3.86 -20.66
N GLU A 33 -3.92 -4.37 -20.79
CA GLU A 33 -4.32 -5.68 -20.29
C GLU A 33 -4.33 -6.72 -21.43
N PRO A 34 -4.12 -8.01 -21.11
CA PRO A 34 -4.19 -9.04 -22.13
C PRO A 34 -5.63 -9.21 -22.61
N TYR A 35 -5.84 -9.13 -23.92
CA TYR A 35 -7.18 -9.21 -24.51
C TYR A 35 -7.87 -10.55 -24.18
N GLY A 36 -9.09 -10.47 -23.67
CA GLY A 36 -9.95 -11.63 -23.41
C GLY A 36 -9.51 -12.57 -22.27
N SER A 37 -8.46 -12.21 -21.52
CA SER A 37 -8.01 -12.91 -20.30
C SER A 37 -8.43 -12.12 -19.05
N ASP A 38 -8.05 -12.57 -17.84
CA ASP A 38 -8.44 -11.95 -16.56
C ASP A 38 -8.30 -10.41 -16.62
N THR A 39 -9.43 -9.70 -16.72
CA THR A 39 -9.57 -8.28 -17.14
C THR A 39 -9.02 -7.29 -16.12
N ARG A 40 -8.20 -7.77 -15.19
CA ARG A 40 -7.55 -7.00 -14.13
C ARG A 40 -6.06 -7.32 -14.02
N GLY A 41 -5.52 -8.06 -14.99
CA GLY A 41 -4.10 -8.25 -15.20
C GLY A 41 -3.47 -7.09 -15.95
N LEU A 42 -2.15 -7.15 -16.10
CA LEU A 42 -1.34 -6.21 -16.87
C LEU A 42 -0.40 -7.01 -17.76
N ASP A 43 -0.37 -6.66 -19.04
CA ASP A 43 0.53 -7.25 -20.02
C ASP A 43 1.67 -6.29 -20.39
N GLU A 44 1.33 -5.02 -20.65
CA GLU A 44 2.30 -4.04 -21.14
C GLU A 44 2.11 -2.66 -20.49
N VAL A 45 3.22 -1.95 -20.27
CA VAL A 45 3.23 -0.52 -19.90
C VAL A 45 3.98 0.25 -20.98
N TRP A 46 3.28 1.13 -21.67
CA TRP A 46 3.79 1.97 -22.74
C TRP A 46 4.14 3.35 -22.19
N LEU A 47 5.37 3.78 -22.42
CA LEU A 47 5.92 5.08 -22.09
C LEU A 47 6.18 5.82 -23.39
N ILE A 48 5.50 6.95 -23.60
CA ILE A 48 5.56 7.74 -24.83
C ILE A 48 6.11 9.12 -24.48
N ASP A 49 7.24 9.51 -25.06
CA ASP A 49 7.81 10.85 -24.90
C ASP A 49 6.79 11.90 -25.38
N ALA A 50 6.43 12.85 -24.53
CA ALA A 50 5.38 13.82 -24.84
C ALA A 50 5.79 14.88 -25.87
N ALA A 51 7.09 15.05 -26.11
CA ALA A 51 7.63 16.01 -27.07
C ALA A 51 7.87 15.38 -28.45
N THR A 52 8.36 14.15 -28.50
CA THR A 52 8.76 13.48 -29.75
C THR A 52 7.76 12.41 -30.21
N GLY A 53 6.98 11.83 -29.30
CA GLY A 53 6.14 10.68 -29.55
C GLY A 53 6.89 9.34 -29.62
N GLU A 54 8.20 9.33 -29.38
CA GLU A 54 8.98 8.09 -29.28
C GLU A 54 8.46 7.24 -28.12
N TYR A 55 8.30 5.94 -28.33
CA TYR A 55 7.74 5.05 -27.32
C TYR A 55 8.69 3.91 -26.96
N ARG A 56 8.58 3.47 -25.71
CA ARG A 56 9.20 2.27 -25.16
C ARG A 56 8.15 1.56 -24.33
N PHE A 57 8.22 0.23 -24.27
CA PHE A 57 7.27 -0.55 -23.47
C PHE A 57 7.99 -1.50 -22.53
N PHE A 58 7.36 -1.74 -21.39
CA PHE A 58 7.69 -2.80 -20.45
C PHE A 58 6.65 -3.91 -20.61
N GLY A 59 7.09 -5.10 -21.02
CA GLY A 59 6.24 -6.28 -21.11
C GLY A 59 6.32 -7.12 -19.84
N SER A 60 5.26 -7.86 -19.57
CA SER A 60 5.14 -8.79 -18.43
C SER A 60 5.99 -10.06 -18.56
N ASP A 61 6.68 -10.25 -19.70
CA ASP A 61 7.40 -11.47 -20.07
C ASP A 61 6.55 -12.77 -19.95
N GLY A 62 5.22 -12.64 -20.08
CA GLY A 62 4.27 -13.75 -19.97
C GLY A 62 3.78 -14.03 -18.54
N GLU A 63 4.18 -13.22 -17.56
CA GLU A 63 3.59 -13.23 -16.22
C GLU A 63 2.30 -12.40 -16.22
N THR A 64 1.30 -12.78 -15.40
CA THR A 64 0.14 -11.91 -15.19
C THR A 64 0.44 -10.97 -14.05
N LEU A 65 0.87 -9.75 -14.38
CA LEU A 65 1.04 -8.70 -13.39
C LEU A 65 -0.32 -8.13 -12.96
N THR A 66 -0.38 -7.56 -11.77
CA THR A 66 -1.56 -6.87 -11.26
C THR A 66 -1.81 -5.61 -12.08
N GLY A 67 -2.99 -5.47 -12.68
CA GLY A 67 -3.42 -4.27 -13.38
C GLY A 67 -3.90 -3.15 -12.44
N PRO A 68 -4.14 -1.94 -12.98
CA PRO A 68 -4.48 -0.77 -12.17
C PRO A 68 -5.82 -0.94 -11.44
N GLU A 69 -6.84 -1.55 -12.06
CA GLU A 69 -8.11 -1.83 -11.40
C GLU A 69 -7.95 -2.75 -10.18
N ARG A 70 -7.20 -3.86 -10.34
CA ARG A 70 -6.92 -4.80 -9.25
C ARG A 70 -6.12 -4.12 -8.13
N ALA A 71 -5.11 -3.33 -8.47
CA ALA A 71 -4.32 -2.56 -7.52
C ALA A 71 -5.19 -1.62 -6.66
N MET A 72 -6.11 -0.87 -7.29
CA MET A 72 -7.06 -0.02 -6.57
C MET A 72 -7.99 -0.83 -5.66
N GLY A 73 -8.38 -2.05 -6.09
CA GLY A 73 -9.12 -2.99 -5.26
C GLY A 73 -8.35 -3.43 -4.01
N ILE A 74 -7.05 -3.68 -4.14
CA ILE A 74 -6.15 -4.03 -3.04
C ILE A 74 -6.02 -2.86 -2.05
N VAL A 75 -5.90 -1.62 -2.54
CA VAL A 75 -5.88 -0.43 -1.67
C VAL A 75 -7.14 -0.36 -0.81
N ARG A 76 -8.32 -0.61 -1.40
CA ARG A 76 -9.60 -0.61 -0.66
C ARG A 76 -9.69 -1.74 0.36
N SER A 77 -9.24 -2.94 0.03
CA SER A 77 -9.34 -4.10 0.90
C SER A 77 -8.35 -4.07 2.07
N ALA A 78 -7.21 -3.38 1.91
CA ALA A 78 -6.18 -3.27 2.94
C ALA A 78 -6.62 -2.45 4.18
N ASP A 79 -7.60 -1.56 4.04
CA ASP A 79 -8.15 -0.77 5.15
C ASP A 79 -9.69 -0.73 5.12
N SER A 80 -10.31 -1.63 5.89
CA SER A 80 -11.76 -1.71 6.05
C SER A 80 -12.37 -0.62 6.94
N GLN A 81 -11.55 0.17 7.64
CA GLN A 81 -12.03 1.24 8.52
C GLN A 81 -12.25 2.55 7.77
N THR A 82 -11.78 2.63 6.53
CA THR A 82 -11.99 3.80 5.68
C THR A 82 -13.44 3.84 5.18
N GLY A 83 -14.07 5.01 5.26
CA GLY A 83 -15.39 5.25 4.68
C GLY A 83 -15.31 5.39 3.16
N TRP A 84 -15.04 4.29 2.46
CA TRP A 84 -14.96 4.25 1.00
C TRP A 84 -16.29 4.63 0.34
N GLY A 85 -16.24 5.35 -0.78
CA GLY A 85 -17.41 5.79 -1.53
C GLY A 85 -18.00 7.09 -0.97
N ASP A 86 -18.35 7.10 0.31
CA ASP A 86 -19.04 8.25 0.94
C ASP A 86 -18.08 9.36 1.38
N ASN A 87 -16.91 8.98 1.90
CA ASN A 87 -15.95 9.95 2.44
C ASN A 87 -14.65 9.97 1.62
N PHE A 88 -14.20 8.79 1.17
CA PHE A 88 -12.90 8.63 0.50
C PHE A 88 -13.00 7.81 -0.77
N ARG A 89 -12.11 8.11 -1.70
CA ARG A 89 -11.91 7.32 -2.92
C ARG A 89 -10.42 7.09 -3.18
N VAL A 90 -10.14 6.03 -3.91
CA VAL A 90 -8.81 5.77 -4.47
C VAL A 90 -8.76 6.40 -5.85
N VAL A 91 -7.69 7.12 -6.14
CA VAL A 91 -7.48 7.78 -7.43
C VAL A 91 -6.06 7.53 -7.92
N GLU A 92 -5.87 7.75 -9.22
CA GLU A 92 -4.55 7.83 -9.87
C GLU A 92 -3.65 6.61 -9.58
N PRO A 93 -3.94 5.39 -10.04
CA PRO A 93 -2.98 4.29 -9.97
C PRO A 93 -1.86 4.54 -10.98
N VAL A 94 -0.90 5.39 -10.61
CA VAL A 94 0.23 5.74 -11.48
C VAL A 94 1.26 4.63 -11.42
N PRO A 95 1.71 4.06 -12.55
CA PRO A 95 2.78 3.08 -12.56
C PRO A 95 4.12 3.74 -12.20
N VAL A 96 4.86 3.14 -11.29
CA VAL A 96 6.18 3.58 -10.82
C VAL A 96 7.10 2.37 -10.77
N PHE A 97 8.32 2.52 -11.30
CA PHE A 97 9.34 1.49 -11.23
C PHE A 97 10.27 1.73 -10.04
N LEU A 98 10.31 0.78 -9.11
CA LEU A 98 11.17 0.81 -7.93
C LEU A 98 12.02 -0.46 -7.91
N ASN A 99 13.35 -0.33 -7.93
CA ASN A 99 14.28 -1.45 -7.95
C ASN A 99 13.94 -2.47 -9.06
N ASP A 100 13.69 -1.98 -10.28
CA ASP A 100 13.28 -2.75 -11.45
C ASP A 100 11.96 -3.53 -11.31
N GLN A 101 11.15 -3.20 -10.31
CA GLN A 101 9.82 -3.79 -10.12
C GLN A 101 8.73 -2.74 -10.35
N LEU A 102 7.64 -3.15 -10.98
CA LEU A 102 6.48 -2.29 -11.17
C LEU A 102 5.64 -2.21 -9.89
N TRP A 103 5.32 -0.98 -9.50
CA TRP A 103 4.41 -0.63 -8.41
C TRP A 103 3.33 0.34 -8.91
N TRP A 104 2.14 0.24 -8.33
CA TRP A 104 1.06 1.19 -8.54
C TRP A 104 1.01 2.18 -7.39
N HIS A 105 1.42 3.42 -7.63
CA HIS A 105 1.25 4.52 -6.68
C HIS A 105 -0.15 5.09 -6.80
N SER A 106 -1.03 4.75 -5.86
CA SER A 106 -2.38 5.29 -5.74
C SER A 106 -2.48 6.33 -4.63
N LYS A 107 -3.45 7.23 -4.72
CA LYS A 107 -3.78 8.19 -3.66
C LYS A 107 -5.14 7.90 -3.07
N VAL A 108 -5.25 8.01 -1.75
CA VAL A 108 -6.54 8.03 -1.06
C VAL A 108 -6.87 9.48 -0.75
N VAL A 109 -7.95 9.96 -1.34
CA VAL A 109 -8.39 11.35 -1.25
C VAL A 109 -9.82 11.41 -0.72
N PRO A 110 -10.20 12.45 0.03
CA PRO A 110 -11.60 12.71 0.33
C PRO A 110 -12.37 12.97 -0.98
N ILE A 111 -13.67 12.68 -1.00
CA ILE A 111 -14.49 12.81 -2.21
C ILE A 111 -14.49 14.24 -2.80
N ASP A 112 -14.27 15.25 -1.96
CA ASP A 112 -14.16 16.66 -2.34
C ASP A 112 -12.79 17.05 -2.91
N ASN A 113 -11.80 16.13 -2.88
CA ASN A 113 -10.43 16.29 -3.38
C ASN A 113 -9.65 17.43 -2.73
N THR A 114 -9.97 17.78 -1.49
CA THR A 114 -9.32 18.89 -0.77
C THR A 114 -7.93 18.56 -0.24
N ASP A 115 -7.59 17.27 -0.11
CA ASP A 115 -6.30 16.82 0.44
C ASP A 115 -5.93 15.41 -0.05
N ILE A 116 -4.70 14.97 0.23
CA ILE A 116 -4.27 13.57 0.09
C ILE A 116 -4.13 12.99 1.50
N SER A 117 -5.03 12.09 1.88
CA SER A 117 -4.98 11.48 3.21
C SER A 117 -3.79 10.53 3.37
N ARG A 118 -3.40 9.87 2.29
CA ARG A 118 -2.27 8.93 2.23
C ARG A 118 -1.99 8.50 0.80
N SER A 119 -0.73 8.14 0.56
CA SER A 119 -0.29 7.44 -0.65
C SER A 119 -0.20 5.95 -0.39
N VAL A 120 -0.54 5.12 -1.36
CA VAL A 120 -0.43 3.66 -1.27
C VAL A 120 0.27 3.12 -2.49
N PHE A 121 1.33 2.34 -2.29
CA PHE A 121 2.07 1.65 -3.34
C PHE A 121 1.68 0.18 -3.34
N VAL A 122 1.21 -0.35 -4.46
CA VAL A 122 0.86 -1.77 -4.60
C VAL A 122 1.82 -2.45 -5.57
N SER A 123 2.52 -3.49 -5.13
CA SER A 123 3.43 -4.26 -5.99
C SER A 123 2.62 -4.98 -7.08
N ALA A 124 3.03 -4.81 -8.33
CA ALA A 124 2.32 -5.45 -9.44
C ALA A 124 2.52 -6.98 -9.44
N SER A 125 3.64 -7.48 -8.92
CA SER A 125 3.98 -8.91 -8.92
C SER A 125 3.52 -9.64 -7.67
N THR A 126 3.45 -8.97 -6.52
CA THR A 126 3.19 -9.63 -5.21
C THR A 126 1.89 -9.21 -4.54
N GLU A 127 1.16 -8.23 -5.08
CA GLU A 127 0.00 -7.59 -4.45
C GLU A 127 0.29 -6.93 -3.08
N GLU A 128 1.56 -6.79 -2.68
CA GLU A 128 1.94 -6.12 -1.44
C GLU A 128 1.52 -4.64 -1.46
N ALA A 129 0.86 -4.17 -0.40
CA ALA A 129 0.47 -2.76 -0.22
C ALA A 129 1.27 -2.00 0.84
N VAL A 130 1.92 -0.92 0.42
CA VAL A 130 2.65 0.04 1.28
C VAL A 130 1.92 1.39 1.34
N GLU A 131 1.18 1.65 2.41
CA GLU A 131 0.57 2.96 2.69
C GLU A 131 1.52 3.86 3.51
N LEU A 132 1.59 5.12 3.11
CA LEU A 132 2.46 6.16 3.61
C LEU A 132 1.63 7.42 3.82
N GLY A 133 1.71 8.00 5.03
CA GLY A 133 0.85 9.10 5.45
C GLY A 133 1.43 10.50 5.26
N ASP A 134 2.69 10.61 4.83
CA ASP A 134 3.37 11.89 4.66
C ASP A 134 4.37 11.88 3.49
N THR A 135 4.71 13.07 3.00
CA THR A 135 5.57 13.28 1.83
C THR A 135 6.99 12.74 2.02
N GLU A 136 7.55 12.84 3.22
CA GLU A 136 8.91 12.39 3.48
C GLU A 136 9.00 10.86 3.42
N ALA A 137 8.01 10.16 3.97
CA ALA A 137 7.90 8.71 3.84
C ALA A 137 7.74 8.27 2.38
N VAL A 138 6.95 9.01 1.58
CA VAL A 138 6.82 8.75 0.13
C VAL A 138 8.16 8.91 -0.58
N ARG A 139 8.88 10.01 -0.33
CA ARG A 139 10.21 10.26 -0.93
C ARG A 139 11.22 9.18 -0.55
N GLU A 140 11.26 8.80 0.73
CA GLU A 140 12.14 7.73 1.23
C GLU A 140 11.82 6.39 0.54
N PHE A 141 10.53 6.06 0.40
CA PHE A 141 10.11 4.82 -0.25
C PHE A 141 10.45 4.83 -1.75
N VAL A 142 10.20 5.93 -2.46
CA VAL A 142 10.54 6.04 -3.89
C VAL A 142 12.06 5.98 -4.10
N ALA A 143 12.85 6.56 -3.20
CA ALA A 143 14.31 6.56 -3.32
C ALA A 143 14.97 5.20 -2.99
N THR A 144 14.34 4.37 -2.15
CA THR A 144 14.96 3.13 -1.63
C THR A 144 14.26 1.85 -2.09
N GLY A 145 12.96 1.91 -2.36
CA GLY A 145 12.09 0.75 -2.55
C GLY A 145 11.98 -0.16 -1.32
N ASP A 146 12.42 0.26 -0.12
CA ASP A 146 12.40 -0.59 1.07
C ASP A 146 11.01 -0.64 1.73
N ALA A 147 10.21 -1.61 1.28
CA ALA A 147 8.90 -1.89 1.85
C ALA A 147 8.96 -2.40 3.30
N ALA A 148 10.04 -3.10 3.68
CA ALA A 148 10.21 -3.63 5.03
C ALA A 148 10.50 -2.52 6.05
N ALA A 149 11.30 -1.52 5.70
CA ALA A 149 11.50 -0.31 6.52
C ALA A 149 10.17 0.43 6.73
N SER A 150 9.39 0.57 5.66
CA SER A 150 8.07 1.22 5.69
C SER A 150 7.08 0.47 6.61
N ARG A 151 7.04 -0.87 6.55
CA ARG A 151 6.24 -1.70 7.46
C ARG A 151 6.66 -1.57 8.92
N ARG A 152 7.98 -1.55 9.21
CA ARG A 152 8.50 -1.36 10.58
C ARG A 152 8.07 -0.02 11.17
N ARG A 153 8.07 1.06 10.38
CA ARG A 153 7.58 2.38 10.81
C ARG A 153 6.08 2.36 11.15
N ARG A 154 5.25 1.74 10.30
CA ARG A 154 3.80 1.61 10.57
C ARG A 154 3.52 0.78 11.81
N HIS A 155 4.21 -0.33 12.00
CA HIS A 155 4.09 -1.11 13.22
C HIS A 155 4.43 -0.28 14.46
N ARG A 156 5.57 0.45 14.45
CA ARG A 156 5.97 1.33 15.55
C ARG A 156 4.94 2.44 15.83
N ALA A 157 4.44 3.11 14.79
CA ALA A 157 3.45 4.17 14.93
C ALA A 157 2.09 3.66 15.45
N CYS A 158 1.67 2.46 15.03
CA CYS A 158 0.47 1.80 15.54
C CYS A 158 0.60 1.44 17.04
N THR A 159 1.75 0.88 17.43
CA THR A 159 2.05 0.53 18.82
C THR A 159 2.07 1.78 19.71
N GLU A 160 2.62 2.89 19.22
CA GLU A 160 2.68 4.16 19.96
C GLU A 160 1.33 4.85 20.08
N ARG A 161 0.50 4.85 19.02
CA ARG A 161 -0.91 5.32 19.09
C ARG A 161 -1.73 4.48 20.06
N SER A 162 -1.57 3.16 20.04
CA SER A 162 -2.25 2.26 20.96
C SER A 162 -1.84 2.51 22.41
N ARG A 163 -0.53 2.73 22.65
CA ARG A 163 0.00 3.09 23.97
C ARG A 163 -0.53 4.45 24.46
N ARG A 164 -0.60 5.47 23.60
CA ARG A 164 -1.19 6.77 23.95
C ARG A 164 -2.69 6.66 24.26
N ARG A 165 -3.47 5.88 23.51
CA ARG A 165 -4.90 5.63 23.81
C ARG A 165 -5.09 4.94 25.16
N LEU A 166 -4.25 3.95 25.48
CA LEU A 166 -4.26 3.28 26.78
C LEU A 166 -3.94 4.23 27.93
N LEU A 167 -2.89 5.06 27.79
CA LEU A 167 -2.53 6.06 28.80
C LEU A 167 -3.63 7.12 29.03
N HIS A 168 -4.30 7.58 27.96
CA HIS A 168 -5.44 8.49 28.09
C HIS A 168 -6.69 7.83 28.70
N ARG A 169 -6.89 6.53 28.49
CA ARG A 169 -7.97 5.77 29.12
C ARG A 169 -7.74 5.60 30.62
N ASP A 170 -6.50 5.34 31.05
CA ASP A 170 -6.14 5.25 32.48
C ASP A 170 -6.25 6.60 33.19
N GLN A 171 -5.94 7.72 32.52
CA GLN A 171 -6.16 9.06 33.09
C GLN A 171 -7.65 9.43 33.26
N ARG A 172 -8.56 8.90 32.42
CA ARG A 172 -10.01 9.05 32.62
C ARG A 172 -10.54 8.16 33.73
N LEU A 173 -9.97 6.96 33.91
CA LEU A 173 -10.34 6.05 35.00
C LEU A 173 -9.78 6.49 36.36
N GLY A 174 -8.67 7.24 36.39
CA GLY A 174 -8.11 7.84 37.61
C GLY A 174 -8.90 9.02 38.19
N ARG A 175 -9.95 9.52 37.52
CA ARG A 175 -10.84 10.59 38.03
C ARG A 175 -12.16 10.09 38.61
N VAL A 176 -12.48 8.80 38.50
CA VAL A 176 -13.61 8.21 39.21
C VAL A 176 -13.11 7.79 40.59
N GLY A 177 -13.19 8.73 41.53
CA GLY A 177 -12.77 8.55 42.92
C GLY A 177 -13.40 7.30 43.53
N TYR A 178 -12.56 6.32 43.86
CA TYR A 178 -12.93 5.18 44.67
C TYR A 178 -13.18 5.69 46.11
N ARG A 179 -14.43 5.96 46.47
CA ARG A 179 -14.82 6.07 47.89
C ARG A 179 -14.75 4.67 48.48
N ALA A 180 -13.66 4.38 49.20
CA ALA A 180 -13.52 3.14 49.96
C ALA A 180 -14.57 3.14 51.09
N HIS A 181 -15.53 2.21 51.04
CA HIS A 181 -16.30 1.80 52.21
C HIS A 181 -15.44 0.87 53.07
N PRO A 182 -15.35 1.10 54.39
CA PRO A 182 -14.59 0.24 55.28
C PRO A 182 -15.43 -1.00 55.60
N GLY A 183 -14.88 -2.18 55.34
CA GLY A 183 -15.41 -3.44 55.85
C GLY A 183 -15.76 -4.47 54.79
N ARG A 184 -14.75 -5.21 54.32
CA ARG A 184 -14.73 -6.69 54.36
C ARG A 184 -13.42 -7.22 53.78
N THR A 185 -12.82 -8.08 54.57
CA THR A 185 -11.57 -8.82 54.43
C THR A 185 -11.63 -9.86 53.30
N GLY A 186 -10.48 -10.11 52.64
CA GLY A 186 -10.23 -11.36 51.91
C GLY A 186 -9.17 -11.27 50.79
N PRO A 187 -7.94 -11.82 50.97
CA PRO A 187 -6.88 -11.79 49.97
C PRO A 187 -7.01 -12.99 49.00
N ARG A 188 -7.68 -12.82 47.86
CA ARG A 188 -7.67 -13.82 46.76
C ARG A 188 -7.69 -13.27 45.33
N ALA A 189 -7.53 -11.97 45.12
CA ALA A 189 -7.67 -11.36 43.79
C ALA A 189 -6.34 -11.05 43.05
N ILE A 190 -5.18 -11.09 43.73
CA ILE A 190 -3.91 -10.65 43.14
C ILE A 190 -3.12 -11.81 42.49
N ASP A 191 -3.34 -13.06 42.89
CA ASP A 191 -2.58 -14.21 42.37
C ASP A 191 -3.08 -14.73 41.00
N GLN A 192 -4.29 -14.38 40.56
CA GLN A 192 -4.80 -14.85 39.26
C GLN A 192 -4.28 -14.06 38.05
N LEU A 193 -3.67 -12.89 38.25
CA LEU A 193 -3.16 -12.04 37.15
C LEU A 193 -1.73 -12.42 36.70
N ARG A 194 -0.98 -13.22 37.46
CA ARG A 194 0.39 -13.65 37.08
C ARG A 194 0.44 -14.95 36.27
N ALA A 195 -0.61 -15.78 36.29
CA ALA A 195 -0.60 -17.10 35.62
C ALA A 195 -0.92 -17.06 34.11
N ARG A 196 -1.53 -15.98 33.58
CA ARG A 196 -1.86 -15.86 32.14
C ARG A 196 -0.71 -15.33 31.27
N ARG A 197 0.41 -14.90 31.85
CA ARG A 197 1.52 -14.26 31.13
C ARG A 197 2.60 -15.23 30.61
N LYS A 198 2.43 -16.54 30.76
CA LYS A 198 3.46 -17.56 30.46
C LYS A 198 3.11 -18.61 29.39
N ARG A 199 2.05 -18.42 28.59
CA ARG A 199 1.59 -19.39 27.56
C ARG A 199 1.49 -18.86 26.13
N LEU A 200 2.30 -17.87 25.74
CA LEU A 200 2.31 -17.36 24.36
C LEU A 200 3.73 -17.16 23.79
N SER A 201 4.70 -17.97 24.20
CA SER A 201 6.08 -17.94 23.67
C SER A 201 6.57 -19.32 23.20
N VAL A 202 5.90 -19.91 22.20
CA VAL A 202 6.41 -20.98 21.32
C VAL A 202 5.50 -20.96 20.09
N GLY A 203 5.89 -20.91 18.83
CA GLY A 203 7.15 -20.81 18.11
C GLY A 203 6.75 -20.82 16.62
N HIS A 204 7.47 -20.09 15.76
CA HIS A 204 7.38 -20.25 14.30
C HIS A 204 8.68 -19.74 13.66
N HIS A 205 9.42 -20.66 13.04
CA HIS A 205 10.53 -20.38 12.13
C HIS A 205 9.99 -19.89 10.79
N PRO A 206 10.62 -18.90 10.13
CA PRO A 206 10.51 -18.74 8.69
C PRO A 206 11.66 -19.46 7.98
N SER A 207 11.28 -20.30 7.02
CA SER A 207 12.14 -20.93 6.02
C SER A 207 12.63 -19.87 5.03
N ALA A 208 13.91 -19.93 4.68
CA ALA A 208 14.53 -19.09 3.65
C ALA A 208 14.25 -19.68 2.26
N ALA A 209 13.60 -18.92 1.39
CA ALA A 209 13.55 -19.21 -0.04
C ALA A 209 14.38 -18.16 -0.77
N ALA A 210 15.35 -18.64 -1.55
CA ALA A 210 16.26 -17.86 -2.36
C ALA A 210 15.53 -17.21 -3.55
N ALA A 211 15.66 -15.90 -3.71
CA ALA A 211 15.30 -15.20 -4.94
C ALA A 211 16.54 -15.14 -5.84
N GLY A 212 16.49 -15.88 -6.95
CA GLY A 212 17.47 -15.78 -8.03
C GLY A 212 17.12 -14.59 -8.93
N THR A 213 18.04 -13.65 -9.06
CA THR A 213 17.97 -12.54 -10.00
C THR A 213 18.17 -13.06 -11.42
N LYS A 214 17.16 -12.91 -12.30
CA LYS A 214 17.32 -13.12 -13.75
C LYS A 214 17.21 -11.78 -14.48
N ALA A 215 18.11 -11.59 -15.43
CA ALA A 215 18.33 -10.37 -16.20
C ALA A 215 17.18 -10.08 -17.18
N LEU A 216 16.86 -8.79 -17.34
CA LEU A 216 15.89 -8.25 -18.30
C LEU A 216 16.24 -8.61 -19.75
N ASN A 217 15.24 -9.03 -20.51
CA ASN A 217 15.32 -9.12 -21.95
C ASN A 217 15.04 -7.76 -22.58
N ARG A 218 16.10 -7.15 -23.13
CA ARG A 218 16.01 -6.02 -24.04
C ARG A 218 15.78 -6.56 -25.45
N ARG A 219 14.58 -6.41 -26.00
CA ARG A 219 14.33 -6.65 -27.42
C ARG A 219 13.74 -5.41 -28.07
N PRO A 220 14.40 -4.83 -29.09
CA PRO A 220 13.69 -4.03 -30.06
C PRO A 220 12.87 -4.98 -30.95
N LEU A 221 11.60 -4.64 -31.18
CA LEU A 221 10.79 -5.29 -32.20
C LEU A 221 10.98 -4.59 -33.55
N PRO A 222 10.79 -5.32 -34.67
CA PRO A 222 11.15 -4.90 -36.04
C PRO A 222 10.38 -3.70 -36.58
#